data_AF-A0A818FLU7-F1
#
_entry.id   AF-A0A818FLU7-F1
#
_cell.length_a   1.000
_cell.length_b   1.000
_cell.length_c   1.000
_cell.angle_alpha   90.00
_cell.angle_beta   90.00
_cell.angle_gamma   90.00
#
_symmetry.space_group_name_H-M   'P 1'
#
loop_
_entity.id
_entity.type
_entity.pdbx_description
1 polymer ?
#
loop_
_entity_poly.entity_id
_entity_poly.type
_entity_poly.pdbx_seq_one_letter_code
_entity_poly.pdbx_strand_id
1 'polypeptide(L)'
;GRYSLHLAVHTNNLNIVRYLVEQTSISLNIKDHLNKTPYEYALELSQHDIANYLLDKNNQITLNKNIEIVTKIDSNEQINNEDNISSLNLEQNLLPYLLSISTDD
;
A
#
# COMPACT_ATOMS: atom_id res chain seq x y z
N GLY A 1 -15.31 -7.46 -8.27
CA GLY A 1 -14.58 -6.98 -7.09
C GLY A 1 -13.07 -6.84 -7.33
N ARG A 2 -12.38 -7.87 -7.85
CA ARG A 2 -10.90 -7.90 -7.85
C ARG A 2 -10.18 -7.01 -8.89
N TYR A 3 -10.89 -6.45 -9.87
CA TYR A 3 -10.31 -5.70 -11.00
C TYR A 3 -10.78 -4.25 -11.11
N SER A 4 -11.66 -3.80 -10.21
CA SER A 4 -12.29 -2.48 -10.35
C SER A 4 -11.29 -1.33 -10.16
N LEU A 5 -10.25 -1.53 -9.32
CA LEU A 5 -9.28 -0.49 -9.04
C LEU A 5 -8.30 -0.27 -10.20
N HIS A 6 -7.79 -1.33 -10.85
CA HIS A 6 -6.96 -1.22 -12.06
C HIS A 6 -7.70 -0.51 -13.21
N LEU A 7 -9.00 -0.82 -13.38
CA LEU A 7 -9.83 -0.16 -14.39
C LEU A 7 -10.05 1.32 -14.07
N ALA A 8 -10.23 1.68 -12.80
CA ALA A 8 -10.34 3.08 -12.40
C ALA A 8 -9.05 3.87 -12.69
N VAL A 9 -7.88 3.26 -12.50
CA VAL A 9 -6.59 3.85 -12.89
C VAL A 9 -6.53 4.10 -14.40
N HIS A 10 -7.05 3.20 -15.24
CA HIS A 10 -7.10 3.44 -16.70
C HIS A 10 -7.92 4.68 -17.08
N THR A 11 -8.92 5.05 -16.28
CA THR A 11 -9.73 6.25 -16.55
C THR A 11 -8.99 7.55 -16.24
N ASN A 12 -7.80 7.50 -15.63
CA ASN A 12 -7.04 8.64 -15.12
C ASN A 12 -7.88 9.62 -14.29
N ASN A 13 -8.87 9.09 -13.56
CA ASN A 13 -9.80 9.87 -12.79
C ASN A 13 -9.59 9.60 -11.30
N LEU A 14 -8.80 10.47 -10.67
CA LEU A 14 -8.49 10.38 -9.24
C LEU A 14 -9.75 10.32 -8.37
N ASN A 15 -10.84 10.99 -8.74
CA ASN A 15 -12.07 10.98 -7.94
C ASN A 15 -12.72 9.59 -7.90
N ILE A 16 -12.70 8.86 -9.02
CA ILE A 16 -13.21 7.48 -9.08
C ILE A 16 -12.31 6.56 -8.26
N VAL A 17 -10.98 6.71 -8.39
CA VAL A 17 -10.01 5.94 -7.60
C VAL A 17 -10.24 6.18 -6.10
N ARG A 18 -10.36 7.45 -5.68
CA ARG A 18 -10.64 7.83 -4.29
C ARG A 18 -11.93 7.21 -3.79
N TYR A 19 -13.02 7.35 -4.54
CA TYR A 19 -14.31 6.79 -4.17
C TYR A 19 -14.23 5.28 -3.96
N LEU A 20 -13.57 4.55 -4.87
CA LEU A 20 -13.40 3.11 -4.71
C LEU A 20 -12.56 2.76 -3.49
N VAL A 21 -11.41 3.41 -3.28
CA VAL A 21 -10.53 3.13 -2.14
C VAL A 21 -11.20 3.45 -0.80
N GLU A 22 -11.98 4.52 -0.72
CA GLU A 22 -12.62 4.96 0.53
C GLU A 22 -13.91 4.18 0.85
N GLN A 23 -14.69 3.80 -0.16
CA GLN A 23 -15.99 3.16 0.04
C GLN A 23 -15.93 1.63 0.07
N THR A 24 -14.80 1.04 -0.34
CA THR A 24 -14.66 -0.41 -0.41
C THR A 24 -13.44 -0.89 0.36
N SER A 25 -13.56 -2.01 1.05
CA SER A 25 -12.44 -2.69 1.74
C SER A 25 -11.54 -3.45 0.75
N ILE A 26 -11.23 -2.83 -0.40
CA ILE A 26 -10.38 -3.41 -1.43
C ILE A 26 -8.93 -3.33 -0.97
N SER A 27 -8.20 -4.45 -1.10
CA SER A 27 -6.75 -4.46 -0.90
C SER A 27 -6.05 -3.70 -2.04
N LEU A 28 -5.20 -2.74 -1.68
CA LEU A 28 -4.46 -1.92 -2.64
C LEU A 28 -3.30 -2.67 -3.32
N ASN A 29 -2.90 -3.82 -2.75
CA ASN A 29 -1.79 -4.64 -3.24
C ASN A 29 -2.27 -5.80 -4.15
N ILE A 30 -3.51 -5.75 -4.64
CA ILE A 30 -4.05 -6.80 -5.53
C ILE A 30 -3.35 -6.72 -6.88
N LYS A 31 -2.90 -7.87 -7.38
CA LYS A 31 -2.29 -7.97 -8.70
C LYS A 31 -3.30 -8.37 -9.77
N ASP A 32 -3.19 -7.78 -10.96
CA ASP A 32 -3.96 -8.15 -12.14
C ASP A 32 -3.37 -9.39 -12.86
N HIS A 33 -3.86 -9.69 -14.06
CA HIS A 33 -3.35 -10.80 -14.89
C HIS A 33 -1.95 -10.54 -15.46
N LEU A 34 -1.46 -9.29 -15.42
CA LEU A 34 -0.09 -8.93 -15.76
C LEU A 34 0.82 -8.95 -14.51
N ASN A 35 0.31 -9.42 -13.38
CA ASN A 35 1.00 -9.44 -12.10
C ASN A 35 1.35 -8.03 -11.58
N LYS A 36 0.56 -7.02 -11.96
CA LYS A 36 0.74 -5.60 -11.60
C LYS A 36 -0.29 -5.14 -10.58
N THR A 37 0.14 -4.37 -9.61
CA THR A 37 -0.70 -3.65 -8.66
C THR A 37 -1.28 -2.37 -9.30
N PRO A 38 -2.38 -1.81 -8.77
CA PRO A 38 -2.89 -0.52 -9.24
C PRO A 38 -1.86 0.61 -9.17
N TYR A 39 -0.98 0.57 -8.18
CA TYR A 39 0.12 1.53 -8.03
C TYR A 39 1.14 1.41 -9.17
N GLU A 40 1.65 0.20 -9.43
CA GLU A 40 2.57 -0.06 -10.55
C GLU A 40 1.93 0.32 -11.89
N TYR A 41 0.64 0.05 -12.05
CA TYR A 41 -0.10 0.43 -13.25
C TYR A 41 -0.19 1.96 -13.42
N ALA A 42 -0.42 2.70 -12.34
CA ALA A 42 -0.44 4.17 -12.36
C ALA A 42 0.93 4.75 -12.73
N LEU A 43 2.03 4.14 -12.26
CA LEU A 43 3.38 4.54 -12.63
C LEU A 43 3.67 4.31 -14.13
N GLU A 44 3.28 3.15 -14.67
CA GLU A 44 3.46 2.85 -16.09
C GLU A 44 2.69 3.81 -17.00
N LEU A 45 1.50 4.24 -16.56
CA LEU A 45 0.70 5.24 -17.25
C LEU A 45 1.13 6.68 -16.95
N SER A 46 2.19 6.90 -16.16
CA SER A 46 2.67 8.23 -15.73
C SER A 46 1.61 9.09 -15.02
N GLN A 47 0.71 8.44 -14.28
CA GLN A 47 -0.38 9.09 -13.53
C GLN A 47 0.06 9.37 -12.09
N HIS A 48 0.96 10.33 -11.92
CA HIS A 48 1.63 10.59 -10.64
C HIS A 48 0.66 10.90 -9.48
N ASP A 49 -0.42 11.65 -9.73
CA ASP A 49 -1.40 11.98 -8.69
C ASP A 49 -2.10 10.74 -8.12
N ILE A 50 -2.44 9.79 -9.00
CA ILE A 50 -3.06 8.53 -8.63
C ILE A 50 -2.05 7.61 -7.94
N ALA A 51 -0.81 7.56 -8.44
CA ALA A 51 0.26 6.78 -7.84
C ALA A 51 0.56 7.25 -6.40
N ASN A 52 0.71 8.55 -6.20
CA ASN A 52 0.95 9.15 -4.88
C ASN A 52 -0.21 8.86 -3.92
N TYR A 53 -1.46 9.05 -4.38
CA TYR A 53 -2.63 8.73 -3.57
C TYR A 53 -2.68 7.25 -3.12
N LEU A 54 -2.40 6.33 -4.03
CA LEU A 54 -2.40 4.89 -3.73
C LEU A 54 -1.28 4.52 -2.75
N LEU A 55 -0.08 5.11 -2.90
CA LEU A 55 1.04 4.91 -2.01
C LEU A 55 0.72 5.42 -0.59
N ASP A 56 0.21 6.64 -0.48
CA ASP A 56 -0.16 7.25 0.80
C ASP A 56 -1.20 6.40 1.54
N LYS A 57 -2.20 5.88 0.82
CA LYS A 57 -3.23 5.01 1.41
C LYS A 57 -2.66 3.67 1.85
N ASN A 58 -1.75 3.07 1.10
CA ASN A 58 -1.11 1.82 1.51
C ASN A 58 -0.25 2.01 2.77
N ASN A 59 0.50 3.10 2.85
CA ASN A 59 1.31 3.46 4.01
C ASN A 59 0.45 3.68 5.27
N GLN A 60 -0.68 4.37 5.14
CA GLN A 60 -1.64 4.54 6.24
C GLN A 60 -2.20 3.20 6.74
N ILE A 61 -2.55 2.28 5.85
CA ILE A 61 -3.05 0.95 6.22
C ILE A 61 -1.98 0.16 6.98
N THR A 62 -0.74 0.19 6.52
CA THR A 62 0.38 -0.50 7.18
C THR A 62 0.66 0.09 8.57
N LEU A 63 0.69 1.42 8.69
CA LEU A 63 0.89 2.08 9.98
C LEU A 63 -0.21 1.74 10.98
N ASN A 64 -1.47 1.75 10.55
CA ASN A 64 -2.60 1.42 11.40
C ASN A 64 -2.54 -0.03 11.92
N LYS A 65 -2.12 -0.98 11.07
CA LYS A 65 -1.91 -2.38 11.47
C LYS A 65 -0.80 -2.50 12.51
N ASN A 66 0.30 -1.78 12.33
CA ASN A 66 1.41 -1.79 13.28
C ASN A 66 1.01 -1.22 14.64
N ILE A 67 0.23 -0.13 14.67
CA ILE A 67 -0.31 0.44 15.92
C ILE A 67 -1.26 -0.54 16.60
N GLU A 68 -2.17 -1.18 15.84
CA GLU A 68 -3.07 -2.20 16.38
C GLU A 68 -2.28 -3.35 17.03
N ILE A 69 -1.20 -3.82 16.40
CA ILE A 69 -0.30 -4.83 16.97
C ILE A 69 0.29 -4.34 18.30
N VAL A 70 0.89 -3.15 18.33
CA VAL A 70 1.50 -2.59 19.57
C VAL A 70 0.48 -2.50 20.70
N THR A 71 -0.74 -2.03 20.41
CA THR A 71 -1.80 -1.93 21.44
C THR A 71 -2.24 -3.30 22.00
N LYS A 72 -2.23 -4.35 21.17
CA LYS A 72 -2.53 -5.72 21.60
C LYS A 72 -1.40 -6.32 22.45
N ILE A 73 -0.14 -5.98 22.14
CA ILE A 73 1.03 -6.37 22.94
C ILE A 73 0.91 -5.76 24.35
N ASP A 74 0.64 -4.46 24.44
CA ASP A 74 0.53 -3.74 25.73
C ASP A 74 -0.59 -4.29 26.63
N SER A 75 -1.63 -4.88 26.00
CA SER A 75 -2.78 -5.47 26.70
C SER A 75 -2.57 -6.94 27.12
N ASN A 76 -1.41 -7.55 26.85
CA ASN A 76 -1.14 -8.99 27.03
C ASN A 76 -2.14 -9.93 26.33
N GLU A 77 -2.75 -9.47 25.22
CA GLU A 77 -3.56 -10.34 24.37
C GLU A 77 -2.61 -11.23 23.54
N GLN A 78 -2.77 -12.55 23.58
CA GLN A 78 -1.84 -13.48 22.92
C GLN A 78 -1.77 -13.20 21.41
N ILE A 79 -0.63 -12.71 20.94
CA ILE A 79 -0.35 -12.55 19.50
C ILE A 79 0.36 -13.80 19.01
N ASN A 80 -0.27 -14.49 18.07
CA ASN A 80 0.23 -15.71 17.46
C ASN A 80 1.50 -15.35 16.67
N ASN A 81 2.64 -15.87 17.09
CA ASN A 81 3.98 -15.42 16.66
C ASN A 81 4.32 -15.67 15.17
N GLU A 82 3.45 -16.33 14.38
CA GLU A 82 3.77 -16.72 13.00
C GLU A 82 3.50 -15.60 11.98
N ASP A 83 2.61 -14.65 12.26
CA ASP A 83 2.22 -13.61 11.30
C ASP A 83 3.09 -12.33 11.36
N ASN A 84 3.97 -12.19 12.37
CA ASN A 84 4.56 -10.89 12.75
C ASN A 84 6.02 -10.66 12.32
N ILE A 85 6.83 -11.71 12.14
CA ILE A 85 8.26 -11.54 11.74
C ILE A 85 8.39 -11.15 10.25
N SER A 86 7.46 -11.61 9.40
CA SER A 86 7.51 -11.33 7.96
C SER A 86 7.14 -9.87 7.61
N SER A 87 6.34 -9.22 8.46
CA SER A 87 5.82 -7.86 8.24
C SER A 87 6.80 -6.78 8.71
N LEU A 88 7.54 -7.03 9.79
CA LEU A 88 8.53 -6.10 10.36
C LEU A 88 9.79 -5.94 9.49
N ASN A 89 10.16 -7.00 8.74
CA ASN A 89 11.35 -6.99 7.88
C ASN A 89 11.16 -6.19 6.57
N LEU A 90 9.99 -5.60 6.30
CA LEU A 90 9.82 -4.75 5.12
C LEU A 90 10.42 -3.35 5.31
N GLU A 91 10.62 -2.89 6.55
CA GLU A 91 11.40 -1.67 6.84
C GLU A 91 12.89 -1.81 6.46
N GLN A 92 13.42 -3.04 6.40
CA GLN A 92 14.75 -3.29 5.82
C GLN A 92 14.76 -3.15 4.28
N ASN A 93 13.60 -3.14 3.61
CA ASN A 93 13.47 -3.11 2.16
C ASN A 93 13.13 -1.73 1.58
N LEU A 94 12.75 -0.75 2.41
CA LEU A 94 12.61 0.66 2.01
C LEU A 94 13.90 1.48 2.20
N LEU A 95 14.83 1.01 3.02
CA LEU A 95 16.14 1.65 3.24
C LEU A 95 16.91 1.95 1.93
N PRO A 96 16.94 1.08 0.90
CA PRO A 96 17.62 1.39 -0.37
C PRO A 96 17.01 2.58 -1.11
N TYR A 97 15.69 2.80 -0.99
CA TYR A 97 15.00 3.90 -1.66
C TYR A 97 15.30 5.24 -0.97
N LEU A 98 15.29 5.28 0.37
CA LEU A 98 15.63 6.49 1.13
C LEU A 98 17.12 6.86 1.00
N LEU A 99 18.02 5.88 0.87
CA LEU A 99 19.44 6.14 0.64
C LEU A 99 19.70 6.73 -0.76
N SER A 100 18.95 6.29 -1.79
CA SER A 100 19.09 6.78 -3.16
C SER A 100 18.67 8.24 -3.36
N ILE A 101 17.80 8.76 -2.50
CA ILE A 101 17.34 10.16 -2.53
C ILE A 101 18.25 11.07 -1.68
N SER A 102 19.03 10.47 -0.77
CA SER A 102 19.94 11.18 0.15
C SER A 102 21.38 11.24 -0.35
N THR A 103 21.69 10.72 -1.54
CA THR A 103 23.02 10.77 -2.16
C THR A 103 22.97 11.53 -3.49
N ASP A 104 22.52 12.77 -3.45
CA ASP A 104 22.84 13.79 -4.46
C ASP A 104 23.49 14.96 -3.69
N ASP A 105 24.74 14.77 -3.27
CA ASP A 105 25.70 15.84 -2.94
C ASP A 105 26.77 15.89 -4.03
#